data_AF-A0A8J8EWZ3-F1
#
_entry.id   AF-A0A8J8EWZ3-F1
#
_cell.length_a   1.000
_cell.length_b   1.000
_cell.length_c   1.000
_cell.angle_alpha   90.00
_cell.angle_beta   90.00
_cell.angle_gamma   90.00
#
_symmetry.space_group_name_H-M   'P 1'
#
loop_
_entity.id
_entity.type
_entity.pdbx_description
1 polymer ?
#
loop_
_entity_poly.entity_id
_entity_poly.type
_entity_poly.pdbx_seq_one_letter_code
_entity_poly.pdbx_strand_id
1 'polypeptide(L)'
;MRWLKAWLIIGLLVGALVPVGAVMASGSGNAAIPGEDQGFNTTNTTEMQIVAEHIISNLEKLHNITSRIMEEVNFTANSTIVENYQMAEEYREAALEAYGSGNYKGAIANGVLAMHHYRVVLERVKDVRNKIRDELPAEVKRIKGYFMAAEKTIKRAQEEGIDVGNATELLNQTEEAYKQVMEDIKEKNIGKAQEDLVMARELKRQLDEKLVKIRKELAYANADKIVNAFLKRGENAMEFAQRIIDRVNASGGNATELQERLNEFQEVYGQVKKLADRGNYTGALDVIIANRGTIGKFHRAIEFAKRRIHERKVGEKMKDMKKLVREFHERIGKDGRALEELHRKGVDTRGPQLKLKTAAQEVHVGVELLKRGREAEAKAHFTIALNLLEDVESFIVKHA
;
A
#
# COMPACT_ATOMS: atom_id res chain seq x y z
N MET A 1 -12.65 -6.02 25.29
CA MET A 1 -13.65 -5.31 26.12
C MET A 1 -13.09 -4.66 27.39
N ARG A 2 -12.26 -5.34 28.20
CA ARG A 2 -11.65 -4.73 29.41
C ARG A 2 -10.84 -3.46 29.16
N TRP A 3 -10.19 -3.36 27.99
CA TRP A 3 -9.33 -2.23 27.62
C TRP A 3 -10.09 -1.02 27.07
N LEU A 4 -11.20 -1.22 26.35
CA LEU A 4 -12.09 -0.12 25.90
C LEU A 4 -12.68 0.66 27.09
N LYS A 5 -12.96 -0.04 28.20
CA LYS A 5 -13.38 0.59 29.46
C LYS A 5 -12.27 1.43 30.09
N ALA A 6 -11.01 1.02 29.99
CA ALA A 6 -9.86 1.81 30.45
C ALA A 6 -9.67 3.09 29.61
N TRP A 7 -9.84 3.03 28.28
CA TRP A 7 -9.75 4.21 27.40
C TRP A 7 -10.90 5.23 27.62
N LEU A 8 -12.11 4.74 27.94
CA LEU A 8 -13.24 5.60 28.35
C LEU A 8 -12.96 6.31 29.68
N ILE A 9 -12.34 5.61 30.65
CA ILE A 9 -11.92 6.22 31.92
C ILE A 9 -10.80 7.25 31.69
N ILE A 10 -9.83 6.97 30.81
CA ILE A 10 -8.75 7.93 30.45
C ILE A 10 -9.33 9.20 29.78
N GLY A 11 -10.29 9.06 28.88
CA GLY A 11 -10.97 10.21 28.26
C GLY A 11 -11.77 11.05 29.27
N LEU A 12 -12.36 10.41 30.28
CA LEU A 12 -13.13 11.06 31.35
C LEU A 12 -12.21 11.74 32.38
N LEU A 13 -11.01 11.21 32.61
CA LEU A 13 -10.01 11.75 33.53
C LEU A 13 -9.23 12.96 32.95
N VAL A 14 -9.05 13.02 31.63
CA VAL A 14 -8.37 14.16 30.96
C VAL A 14 -9.35 15.27 30.57
N GLY A 15 -10.63 14.95 30.34
CA GLY A 15 -11.67 15.93 30.01
C GLY A 15 -12.14 16.81 31.17
N ALA A 16 -11.72 16.51 32.41
CA ALA A 16 -12.05 17.30 33.61
C ALA A 16 -11.02 18.39 33.94
N LEU A 17 -10.01 18.62 33.08
CA LEU A 17 -9.07 19.72 33.23
C LEU A 17 -9.73 21.04 32.82
N VAL A 18 -10.09 21.85 33.82
CA VAL A 18 -10.43 23.27 33.67
C VAL A 18 -9.24 23.98 32.98
N PRO A 19 -9.48 24.92 32.04
CA PRO A 19 -8.41 25.66 31.39
C PRO A 19 -7.55 26.41 32.43
N VAL A 20 -6.27 26.02 32.51
CA VAL A 20 -5.24 26.61 33.39
C VAL A 20 -5.02 28.12 33.10
N GLY A 21 -5.60 28.67 32.03
CA GLY A 21 -5.48 30.08 31.64
C GLY A 21 -6.22 31.11 32.50
N ALA A 22 -7.15 30.70 33.39
CA ALA A 22 -7.92 31.65 34.19
C ALA A 22 -7.33 31.96 35.59
N VAL A 23 -6.45 31.10 36.12
CA VAL A 23 -5.91 31.25 37.49
C VAL A 23 -4.52 31.90 37.52
N MET A 24 -3.87 32.07 36.37
CA MET A 24 -2.54 32.68 36.26
C MET A 24 -2.54 34.13 35.75
N ALA A 25 -3.72 34.75 35.53
CA ALA A 25 -3.84 36.04 34.85
C ALA A 25 -4.09 37.26 35.76
N SER A 26 -3.90 37.15 37.08
CA SER A 26 -3.90 38.30 37.98
C SER A 26 -2.57 38.38 38.74
N GLY A 27 -1.59 39.06 38.15
CA GLY A 27 -0.34 39.39 38.83
C GLY A 27 0.83 39.59 37.88
N SER A 28 0.76 40.62 37.03
CA SER A 28 1.92 41.11 36.28
C SER A 28 2.75 42.04 37.17
N GLY A 29 4.03 41.74 37.35
CA GLY A 29 5.00 42.66 37.97
C GLY A 29 6.24 41.97 38.54
N ASN A 30 7.41 42.31 38.00
CA ASN A 30 8.73 41.80 38.40
C ASN A 30 9.11 42.07 39.88
N ALA A 31 10.00 41.21 40.39
CA ALA A 31 11.02 41.42 41.43
C ALA A 31 10.83 40.75 42.81
N ALA A 32 11.92 40.07 43.22
CA ALA A 32 12.44 39.79 44.56
C ALA A 32 11.62 38.96 45.58
N ILE A 33 12.32 38.02 46.22
CA ILE A 33 11.97 37.41 47.53
C ILE A 33 12.00 38.55 48.57
N PRO A 34 10.94 38.79 49.38
CA PRO A 34 10.91 38.26 50.76
C PRO A 34 9.52 38.12 51.44
N GLY A 35 9.48 37.40 52.57
CA GLY A 35 8.65 37.80 53.73
C GLY A 35 7.39 36.98 54.03
N GLU A 36 7.30 36.55 55.30
CA GLU A 36 6.17 35.92 55.97
C GLU A 36 4.85 36.72 55.92
N ASP A 37 3.78 35.93 56.03
CA ASP A 37 2.42 36.24 56.52
C ASP A 37 1.69 37.46 55.96
N GLN A 38 0.74 37.19 55.04
CA GLN A 38 -0.60 37.80 55.09
C GLN A 38 -1.69 36.83 54.61
N GLY A 39 -2.51 36.37 55.57
CA GLY A 39 -3.94 36.02 55.43
C GLY A 39 -4.38 35.23 54.20
N PHE A 40 -4.23 33.91 54.22
CA PHE A 40 -4.81 33.03 53.21
C PHE A 40 -6.21 32.55 53.63
N ASN A 41 -7.23 32.94 52.86
CA ASN A 41 -8.61 32.47 52.99
C ASN A 41 -8.68 30.94 53.13
N THR A 42 -9.28 30.47 54.22
CA THR A 42 -9.55 29.05 54.54
C THR A 42 -10.40 28.31 53.51
N THR A 43 -11.08 29.02 52.60
CA THR A 43 -11.84 28.44 51.48
C THR A 43 -10.95 27.94 50.34
N ASN A 44 -9.85 28.63 50.01
CA ASN A 44 -8.97 28.26 48.89
C ASN A 44 -8.13 27.01 49.16
N THR A 45 -7.71 26.81 50.41
CA THR A 45 -6.91 25.63 50.81
C THR A 45 -7.74 24.37 50.73
N THR A 46 -9.02 24.43 51.10
CA THR A 46 -9.95 23.30 51.05
C THR A 46 -10.25 22.88 49.60
N GLU A 47 -10.44 23.85 48.69
CA GLU A 47 -10.64 23.55 47.26
C GLU A 47 -9.38 22.99 46.60
N MET A 48 -8.20 23.59 46.86
CA MET A 48 -6.93 23.07 46.33
C MET A 48 -6.60 21.68 46.86
N GLN A 49 -6.93 21.40 48.12
CA GLN A 49 -6.77 20.07 48.71
C GLN A 49 -7.63 19.02 47.99
N ILE A 50 -8.91 19.33 47.71
CA ILE A 50 -9.82 18.44 46.98
C ILE A 50 -9.31 18.19 45.56
N VAL A 51 -8.82 19.23 44.87
CA VAL A 51 -8.26 19.10 43.51
C VAL A 51 -6.97 18.26 43.53
N ALA A 52 -6.09 18.51 44.50
CA ALA A 52 -4.85 17.76 44.66
C ALA A 52 -5.13 16.29 44.95
N GLU A 53 -6.08 15.98 45.83
CA GLU A 53 -6.51 14.61 46.15
C GLU A 53 -7.01 13.86 44.90
N HIS A 54 -7.85 14.50 44.09
CA HIS A 54 -8.30 13.92 42.82
C HIS A 54 -7.15 13.67 41.85
N ILE A 55 -6.20 14.59 41.73
CA ILE A 55 -5.01 14.43 40.87
C ILE A 55 -4.17 13.24 41.36
N ILE A 56 -3.90 13.13 42.66
CA ILE A 56 -3.14 12.02 43.24
C ILE A 56 -3.84 10.68 42.98
N SER A 57 -5.15 10.58 43.22
CA SER A 57 -5.93 9.35 42.94
C SER A 57 -5.85 8.95 41.46
N ASN A 58 -5.82 9.91 40.55
CA ASN A 58 -5.71 9.64 39.12
C ASN A 58 -4.30 9.25 38.70
N LEU A 59 -3.27 9.82 39.33
CA LEU A 59 -1.88 9.43 39.13
C LEU A 59 -1.63 7.98 39.54
N GLU A 60 -2.16 7.53 40.67
CA GLU A 60 -2.02 6.13 41.10
C GLU A 60 -2.67 5.18 40.08
N LYS A 61 -3.84 5.53 39.54
CA LYS A 61 -4.49 4.75 38.47
C LYS A 61 -3.63 4.72 37.20
N LEU A 62 -3.07 5.86 36.79
CA LEU A 62 -2.21 5.95 35.61
C LEU A 62 -0.90 5.19 35.80
N HIS A 63 -0.28 5.29 36.97
CA HIS A 63 0.90 4.52 37.36
C HIS A 63 0.61 3.01 37.27
N ASN A 64 -0.47 2.53 37.89
CA ASN A 64 -0.83 1.10 37.86
C ASN A 64 -1.12 0.57 36.45
N ILE A 65 -1.73 1.38 35.59
CA ILE A 65 -1.98 1.01 34.19
C ILE A 65 -0.68 0.99 33.39
N THR A 66 0.16 2.02 33.58
CA THR A 66 1.36 2.23 32.77
C THR A 66 2.49 1.30 33.19
N SER A 67 2.73 1.10 34.48
CA SER A 67 3.70 0.13 35.02
C SER A 67 3.44 -1.26 34.48
N ARG A 68 2.20 -1.76 34.57
CA ARG A 68 1.84 -3.06 34.00
C ARG A 68 2.09 -3.16 32.49
N ILE A 69 1.86 -2.07 31.75
CA ILE A 69 2.17 -2.00 30.32
C ILE A 69 3.68 -2.05 30.06
N MET A 70 4.47 -1.33 30.86
CA MET A 70 5.93 -1.31 30.78
C MET A 70 6.54 -2.66 31.18
N GLU A 71 5.88 -3.42 32.05
CA GLU A 71 6.26 -4.81 32.42
C GLU A 71 5.89 -5.83 31.33
N GLU A 72 4.72 -5.68 30.70
CA GLU A 72 4.22 -6.59 29.66
C GLU A 72 4.93 -6.39 28.30
N VAL A 73 5.53 -5.22 28.08
CA VAL A 73 6.15 -4.84 26.81
C VAL A 73 7.59 -4.41 27.06
N ASN A 74 8.54 -5.21 26.58
CA ASN A 74 9.95 -4.87 26.71
C ASN A 74 10.31 -3.77 25.69
N PHE A 75 10.49 -2.55 26.19
CA PHE A 75 10.98 -1.42 25.41
C PHE A 75 12.49 -1.32 25.57
N THR A 76 13.19 -0.91 24.52
CA THR A 76 14.62 -0.64 24.64
C THR A 76 14.86 0.55 25.56
N ALA A 77 15.94 0.48 26.35
CA ALA A 77 16.21 1.39 27.47
C ALA A 77 16.30 2.87 27.04
N ASN A 78 16.71 3.14 25.79
CA ASN A 78 16.82 4.48 25.22
C ASN A 78 15.60 4.89 24.38
N SER A 79 14.47 4.21 24.54
CA SER A 79 13.26 4.59 23.82
C SER A 79 12.64 5.82 24.48
N THR A 80 12.15 6.73 23.64
CA THR A 80 11.34 7.88 24.07
C THR A 80 10.13 7.50 24.95
N ILE A 81 9.68 6.24 24.91
CA ILE A 81 8.63 5.69 25.79
C ILE A 81 9.18 5.51 27.21
N VAL A 82 10.38 4.93 27.35
CA VAL A 82 11.06 4.76 28.65
C VAL A 82 11.43 6.11 29.26
N GLU A 83 11.94 7.05 28.47
CA GLU A 83 12.26 8.42 28.94
C GLU A 83 11.03 9.14 29.51
N ASN A 84 9.90 9.10 28.79
CA ASN A 84 8.67 9.71 29.27
C ASN A 84 8.08 8.96 30.48
N TYR A 85 8.28 7.65 30.55
CA TYR A 85 7.85 6.89 31.72
C TYR A 85 8.65 7.29 32.98
N GLN A 86 9.97 7.43 32.87
CA GLN A 86 10.83 7.90 33.96
C GLN A 86 10.43 9.31 34.43
N MET A 87 10.26 10.25 33.50
CA MET A 87 9.80 11.60 33.81
C MET A 87 8.41 11.59 34.49
N ALA A 88 7.51 10.70 34.08
CA ALA A 88 6.20 10.55 34.72
C ALA A 88 6.32 10.06 36.17
N GLU A 89 7.21 9.11 36.45
CA GLU A 89 7.46 8.60 37.81
C GLU A 89 8.11 9.67 38.69
N GLU A 90 9.10 10.40 38.19
CA GLU A 90 9.76 11.49 38.92
C GLU A 90 8.76 12.57 39.36
N TYR A 91 7.93 13.04 38.43
CA TYR A 91 6.89 14.02 38.75
C TYR A 91 5.79 13.45 39.65
N ARG A 92 5.47 12.15 39.56
CA ARG A 92 4.49 11.49 40.43
C ARG A 92 4.98 11.47 41.87
N GLU A 93 6.24 11.09 42.10
CA GLU A 93 6.84 11.07 43.43
C GLU A 93 6.85 12.48 44.05
N ALA A 94 7.28 13.48 43.27
CA ALA A 94 7.26 14.88 43.70
C ALA A 94 5.84 15.40 44.00
N ALA A 95 4.81 14.92 43.28
CA ALA A 95 3.43 15.26 43.55
C ALA A 95 2.91 14.66 44.87
N LEU A 96 3.25 13.40 45.14
CA LEU A 96 2.88 12.70 46.38
C LEU A 96 3.53 13.32 47.61
N GLU A 97 4.82 13.66 47.52
CA GLU A 97 5.56 14.33 48.60
C GLU A 97 4.97 15.72 48.89
N ALA A 98 4.69 16.50 47.83
CA ALA A 98 4.04 17.80 47.97
C ALA A 98 2.64 17.70 48.60
N TYR A 99 1.87 16.66 48.26
CA TYR A 99 0.56 16.42 48.88
C TYR A 99 0.69 16.06 50.36
N GLY A 100 1.60 15.14 50.71
CA GLY A 100 1.84 14.69 52.09
C GLY A 100 2.37 15.78 53.02
N SER A 101 3.04 16.80 52.47
CA SER A 101 3.52 17.99 53.19
C SER A 101 2.51 19.15 53.22
N GLY A 102 1.30 18.97 52.66
CA GLY A 102 0.27 20.01 52.60
C GLY A 102 0.49 21.08 51.53
N ASN A 103 1.52 20.94 50.68
CA ASN A 103 1.76 21.79 49.53
C ASN A 103 0.87 21.39 48.34
N TYR A 104 -0.42 21.65 48.45
CA TYR A 104 -1.41 21.27 47.44
C TYR A 104 -1.16 21.90 46.06
N LYS A 105 -0.62 23.13 46.01
CA LYS A 105 -0.25 23.79 44.75
C LYS A 105 0.88 23.05 44.03
N GLY A 106 1.90 22.60 44.78
CA GLY A 106 2.98 21.76 44.26
C GLY A 106 2.49 20.38 43.81
N ALA A 107 1.59 19.77 44.58
CA ALA A 107 0.97 18.50 44.24
C ALA A 107 0.18 18.56 42.92
N ILE A 108 -0.59 19.64 42.70
CA ILE A 108 -1.33 19.86 41.46
C ILE A 108 -0.37 20.07 40.28
N ALA A 109 0.64 20.93 40.44
CA ALA A 109 1.57 21.25 39.36
C ALA A 109 2.37 20.02 38.90
N ASN A 110 3.01 19.32 39.83
CA ASN A 110 3.77 18.09 39.54
C ASN A 110 2.84 16.98 39.03
N GLY A 111 1.63 16.87 39.60
CA GLY A 111 0.68 15.86 39.17
C GLY A 111 0.21 16.04 37.73
N VAL A 112 -0.06 17.27 37.29
CA VAL A 112 -0.40 17.54 35.88
C VAL A 112 0.74 17.17 34.94
N LEU A 113 2.00 17.45 35.31
CA LEU A 113 3.18 17.07 34.52
C LEU A 113 3.33 15.54 34.43
N ALA A 114 3.18 14.83 35.54
CA ALA A 114 3.19 13.37 35.55
C ALA A 114 2.07 12.79 34.65
N MET A 115 0.84 13.31 34.74
CA MET A 115 -0.27 12.88 33.88
C MET A 115 0.01 13.14 32.39
N HIS A 116 0.66 14.26 32.05
CA HIS A 116 1.07 14.57 30.68
C HIS A 116 2.04 13.49 30.15
N HIS A 117 3.09 13.18 30.90
CA HIS A 117 4.07 12.19 30.49
C HIS A 117 3.47 10.76 30.42
N TYR A 118 2.63 10.36 31.39
CA TYR A 118 1.88 9.10 31.31
C TYR A 118 0.99 9.04 30.05
N ARG A 119 0.32 10.14 29.69
CA ARG A 119 -0.48 10.20 28.46
C ARG A 119 0.37 9.97 27.22
N VAL A 120 1.54 10.61 27.12
CA VAL A 120 2.48 10.43 25.99
C VAL A 120 2.92 8.97 25.88
N VAL A 121 3.26 8.34 27.01
CA VAL A 121 3.61 6.91 27.06
C VAL A 121 2.46 6.06 26.52
N LEU A 122 1.23 6.25 27.02
CA LEU A 122 0.07 5.45 26.63
C LEU A 122 -0.33 5.64 25.16
N GLU A 123 -0.25 6.86 24.63
CA GLU A 123 -0.49 7.15 23.21
C GLU A 123 0.53 6.43 22.32
N ARG A 124 1.83 6.52 22.65
CA ARG A 124 2.89 5.84 21.89
C ARG A 124 2.78 4.32 21.95
N VAL A 125 2.50 3.76 23.13
CA VAL A 125 2.25 2.32 23.30
C VAL A 125 1.08 1.86 22.41
N LYS A 126 0.00 2.64 22.35
CA LYS A 126 -1.18 2.32 21.52
C LYS A 126 -0.82 2.28 20.04
N ASP A 127 -0.04 3.25 19.56
CA ASP A 127 0.39 3.32 18.17
C ASP A 127 1.32 2.15 17.80
N VAL A 128 2.27 1.87 18.67
CA VAL A 128 3.16 0.70 18.58
C VAL A 128 2.33 -0.58 18.49
N ARG A 129 1.35 -0.77 19.38
CA ARG A 129 0.46 -1.93 19.40
C ARG A 129 -0.36 -2.09 18.12
N ASN A 130 -0.90 -0.99 17.59
CA ASN A 130 -1.69 -1.02 16.36
C ASN A 130 -0.82 -1.43 15.15
N LYS A 131 0.37 -0.84 15.03
CA LYS A 131 1.34 -1.23 13.98
C LYS A 131 1.72 -2.70 14.07
N ILE A 132 1.90 -3.24 15.28
CA ILE A 132 2.29 -4.64 15.49
C ILE A 132 1.15 -5.61 15.23
N ARG A 133 -0.07 -5.28 15.67
CA ARG A 133 -1.19 -6.21 15.50
C ARG A 133 -1.63 -6.28 14.05
N ASP A 134 -1.66 -5.14 13.37
CA ASP A 134 -2.37 -5.01 12.10
C ASP A 134 -1.40 -4.87 10.90
N GLU A 135 -0.24 -4.24 11.05
CA GLU A 135 0.67 -3.93 9.92
C GLU A 135 1.83 -4.93 9.77
N LEU A 136 2.55 -5.24 10.86
CA LEU A 136 3.75 -6.10 10.81
C LEU A 136 3.46 -7.51 10.27
N PRO A 137 2.46 -8.25 10.77
CA PRO A 137 2.17 -9.60 10.29
C PRO A 137 1.76 -9.61 8.81
N ALA A 138 1.07 -8.55 8.35
CA ALA A 138 0.69 -8.40 6.96
C ALA A 138 1.91 -8.12 6.06
N GLU A 139 2.85 -7.30 6.51
CA GLU A 139 4.12 -7.06 5.82
C GLU A 139 4.96 -8.32 5.72
N VAL A 140 5.14 -9.05 6.83
CA VAL A 140 5.89 -10.29 6.82
C VAL A 140 5.20 -11.36 5.98
N LYS A 141 3.86 -11.44 5.96
CA LYS A 141 3.17 -12.39 5.07
C LYS A 141 3.42 -12.08 3.59
N ARG A 142 3.56 -10.80 3.21
CA ARG A 142 3.85 -10.39 1.82
C ARG A 142 5.30 -10.69 1.41
N ILE A 143 6.25 -10.74 2.36
CA ILE A 143 7.67 -10.89 2.02
C ILE A 143 8.01 -12.25 1.40
N LYS A 144 7.26 -13.31 1.72
CA LYS A 144 7.48 -14.65 1.14
C LYS A 144 7.42 -14.64 -0.39
N GLY A 145 6.43 -13.96 -0.97
CA GLY A 145 6.30 -13.86 -2.43
C GLY A 145 7.44 -13.06 -3.06
N TYR A 146 7.94 -12.05 -2.33
CA TYR A 146 9.12 -11.29 -2.73
C TYR A 146 10.38 -12.16 -2.77
N PHE A 147 10.65 -12.93 -1.71
CA PHE A 147 11.83 -13.80 -1.65
C PHE A 147 11.84 -14.87 -2.74
N MET A 148 10.71 -15.53 -2.98
CA MET A 148 10.58 -16.48 -4.09
C MET A 148 10.89 -15.84 -5.46
N ALA A 149 10.47 -14.59 -5.67
CA ALA A 149 10.74 -13.86 -6.91
C ALA A 149 12.22 -13.41 -7.00
N ALA A 150 12.82 -13.01 -5.88
CA ALA A 150 14.24 -12.65 -5.79
C ALA A 150 15.13 -13.86 -6.08
N GLU A 151 14.89 -14.98 -5.40
CA GLU A 151 15.60 -16.26 -5.60
C GLU A 151 15.53 -16.70 -7.07
N LYS A 152 14.32 -16.71 -7.66
CA LYS A 152 14.13 -17.05 -9.07
C LYS A 152 14.91 -16.13 -10.01
N THR A 153 15.01 -14.84 -9.68
CA THR A 153 15.76 -13.86 -10.48
C THR A 153 17.26 -14.15 -10.40
N ILE A 154 17.80 -14.35 -9.20
CA ILE A 154 19.22 -14.62 -8.96
C ILE A 154 19.62 -15.93 -9.63
N LYS A 155 18.84 -17.00 -9.42
CA LYS A 155 19.09 -18.31 -10.03
C LYS A 155 19.14 -18.23 -11.56
N ARG A 156 18.16 -17.55 -12.17
CA ARG A 156 18.14 -17.38 -13.63
C ARG A 156 19.33 -16.58 -14.14
N ALA A 157 19.78 -15.57 -13.40
CA ALA A 157 20.97 -14.81 -13.76
C ALA A 157 22.23 -15.69 -13.73
N GLN A 158 22.39 -16.51 -12.69
CA GLN A 158 23.49 -17.48 -12.59
C GLN A 158 23.47 -18.49 -13.75
N GLU A 159 22.29 -19.02 -14.10
CA GLU A 159 22.11 -19.95 -15.23
C GLU A 159 22.51 -19.33 -16.58
N GLU A 160 22.31 -18.01 -16.73
CA GLU A 160 22.69 -17.24 -17.92
C GLU A 160 24.15 -16.71 -17.84
N GLY A 161 24.93 -17.13 -16.84
CA GLY A 161 26.33 -16.75 -16.66
C GLY A 161 26.56 -15.30 -16.20
N ILE A 162 25.53 -14.65 -15.66
CA ILE A 162 25.60 -13.28 -15.15
C ILE A 162 26.17 -13.28 -13.73
N ASP A 163 27.10 -12.36 -13.46
CA ASP A 163 27.65 -12.18 -12.12
C ASP A 163 26.60 -11.59 -11.17
N VAL A 164 26.20 -12.39 -10.19
CA VAL A 164 25.24 -11.97 -9.15
C VAL A 164 25.91 -11.41 -7.90
N GLY A 165 27.26 -11.39 -7.84
CA GLY A 165 28.03 -10.95 -6.69
C GLY A 165 27.55 -11.57 -5.38
N ASN A 166 27.31 -10.71 -4.37
CA ASN A 166 26.80 -11.10 -3.06
C ASN A 166 25.26 -11.15 -2.96
N ALA A 167 24.50 -11.12 -4.06
CA ALA A 167 23.04 -11.06 -4.01
C ALA A 167 22.41 -12.29 -3.32
N THR A 168 22.99 -13.47 -3.50
CA THR A 168 22.54 -14.71 -2.83
C THR A 168 22.71 -14.64 -1.32
N GLU A 169 23.87 -14.16 -0.87
CA GLU A 169 24.15 -13.97 0.56
C GLU A 169 23.22 -12.93 1.17
N LEU A 170 23.02 -11.82 0.47
CA LEU A 170 22.16 -10.73 0.91
C LEU A 170 20.68 -11.17 0.97
N LEU A 171 20.22 -12.03 0.05
CA LEU A 171 18.91 -12.67 0.13
C LEU A 171 18.76 -13.48 1.41
N ASN A 172 19.72 -14.37 1.70
CA ASN A 172 19.70 -15.21 2.91
C ASN A 172 19.74 -14.35 4.19
N GLN A 173 20.58 -13.32 4.23
CA GLN A 173 20.65 -12.38 5.36
C GLN A 173 19.33 -11.63 5.55
N THR A 174 18.70 -11.19 4.46
CA THR A 174 17.40 -10.52 4.51
C THR A 174 16.32 -11.47 5.00
N GLU A 175 16.27 -12.71 4.51
CA GLU A 175 15.34 -13.74 4.97
C GLU A 175 15.47 -13.98 6.47
N GLU A 176 16.71 -14.14 6.95
CA GLU A 176 16.98 -14.38 8.37
C GLU A 176 16.59 -13.20 9.24
N ALA A 177 16.89 -11.97 8.82
CA ALA A 177 16.46 -10.76 9.54
C ALA A 177 14.93 -10.68 9.66
N TYR A 178 14.18 -11.02 8.60
CA TYR A 178 12.72 -11.07 8.69
C TYR A 178 12.19 -12.24 9.53
N LYS A 179 12.91 -13.37 9.63
CA LYS A 179 12.58 -14.45 10.58
C LYS A 179 12.77 -13.99 12.03
N GLN A 180 13.88 -13.32 12.33
CA GLN A 180 14.15 -12.78 13.66
C GLN A 180 13.05 -11.82 14.13
N VAL A 181 12.59 -10.92 13.24
CA VAL A 181 11.44 -10.04 13.52
C VAL A 181 10.20 -10.85 13.92
N MET A 182 9.94 -11.97 13.26
CA MET A 182 8.80 -12.83 13.60
C MET A 182 8.98 -13.55 14.94
N GLU A 183 10.20 -13.93 15.29
CA GLU A 183 10.52 -14.53 16.59
C GLU A 183 10.30 -13.52 17.71
N ASP A 184 10.81 -12.30 17.56
CA ASP A 184 10.61 -11.23 18.54
C ASP A 184 9.12 -10.88 18.73
N ILE A 185 8.32 -10.88 17.65
CA ILE A 185 6.85 -10.72 17.76
C ILE A 185 6.23 -11.88 18.56
N LYS A 186 6.64 -13.13 18.32
CA LYS A 186 6.13 -14.31 19.04
C LYS A 186 6.48 -14.24 20.52
N GLU A 187 7.70 -13.80 20.83
CA GLU A 187 8.20 -13.59 22.19
C GLU A 187 7.61 -12.34 22.86
N LYS A 188 6.82 -11.55 22.13
CA LYS A 188 6.26 -10.26 22.57
C LYS A 188 7.35 -9.22 22.91
N ASN A 189 8.55 -9.38 22.39
CA ASN A 189 9.65 -8.42 22.54
C ASN A 189 9.52 -7.32 21.48
N ILE A 190 8.66 -6.36 21.77
CA ILE A 190 8.19 -5.39 20.79
C ILE A 190 9.27 -4.37 20.40
N GLY A 191 10.04 -3.86 21.36
CA GLY A 191 11.10 -2.90 21.06
C GLY A 191 12.12 -3.51 20.09
N LYS A 192 12.52 -4.75 20.37
CA LYS A 192 13.47 -5.50 19.56
C LYS A 192 12.91 -5.83 18.17
N ALA A 193 11.65 -6.26 18.07
CA ALA A 193 11.00 -6.51 16.78
C ALA A 193 10.98 -5.27 15.86
N GLN A 194 10.87 -4.06 16.43
CA GLN A 194 10.93 -2.83 15.66
C GLN A 194 12.34 -2.51 15.17
N GLU A 195 13.34 -2.66 16.04
CA GLU A 195 14.75 -2.47 15.69
C GLU A 195 15.19 -3.46 14.60
N ASP A 196 14.85 -4.74 14.78
CA ASP A 196 15.15 -5.80 13.82
C ASP A 196 14.42 -5.59 12.48
N LEU A 197 13.21 -5.01 12.50
CA LEU A 197 12.48 -4.70 11.26
C LEU A 197 13.14 -3.57 10.47
N VAL A 198 13.70 -2.56 11.16
CA VAL A 198 14.46 -1.49 10.49
C VAL A 198 15.68 -2.10 9.79
N MET A 199 16.42 -2.98 10.47
CA MET A 199 17.56 -3.68 9.88
C MET A 199 17.14 -4.58 8.70
N ALA A 200 16.06 -5.34 8.84
CA ALA A 200 15.53 -6.21 7.79
C ALA A 200 15.12 -5.42 6.53
N ARG A 201 14.52 -4.24 6.72
CA ARG A 201 14.16 -3.35 5.60
C ARG A 201 15.36 -2.75 4.91
N GLU A 202 16.42 -2.43 5.66
CA GLU A 202 17.67 -1.94 5.08
C GLU A 202 18.37 -3.02 4.25
N LEU A 203 18.45 -4.26 4.75
CA LEU A 203 18.97 -5.41 3.99
C LEU A 203 18.15 -5.64 2.72
N LYS A 204 16.81 -5.58 2.82
CA LYS A 204 15.92 -5.67 1.66
C LYS A 204 16.18 -4.57 0.63
N ARG A 205 16.42 -3.33 1.08
CA ARG A 205 16.73 -2.20 0.19
C ARG A 205 18.02 -2.46 -0.59
N GLN A 206 19.07 -2.94 0.09
CA GLN A 206 20.32 -3.32 -0.56
C GLN A 206 20.11 -4.48 -1.55
N LEU A 207 19.28 -5.47 -1.19
CA LEU A 207 18.91 -6.57 -2.08
C LEU A 207 18.18 -6.07 -3.32
N ASP A 208 17.25 -5.13 -3.16
CA ASP A 208 16.51 -4.53 -4.28
C ASP A 208 17.47 -3.83 -5.26
N GLU A 209 18.46 -3.09 -4.77
CA GLU A 209 19.47 -2.46 -5.63
C GLU A 209 20.27 -3.48 -6.45
N LYS A 210 20.65 -4.60 -5.84
CA LYS A 210 21.34 -5.70 -6.53
C LYS A 210 20.42 -6.36 -7.57
N LEU A 211 19.18 -6.66 -7.19
CA LEU A 211 18.19 -7.26 -8.09
C LEU A 211 17.86 -6.35 -9.29
N VAL A 212 17.86 -5.02 -9.12
CA VAL A 212 17.68 -4.08 -10.24
C VAL A 212 18.81 -4.21 -11.25
N LYS A 213 20.07 -4.27 -10.80
CA LYS A 213 21.23 -4.45 -11.68
C LYS A 213 21.18 -5.80 -12.40
N ILE A 214 20.94 -6.88 -11.65
CA ILE A 214 20.79 -8.24 -12.20
C ILE A 214 19.69 -8.31 -13.25
N ARG A 215 18.51 -7.71 -12.99
CA ARG A 215 17.40 -7.68 -13.96
C ARG A 215 17.75 -6.89 -15.21
N LYS A 216 18.51 -5.81 -15.07
CA LYS A 216 19.00 -5.03 -16.21
C LYS A 216 19.91 -5.91 -17.06
N GLU A 217 20.92 -6.53 -16.47
CA GLU A 217 21.86 -7.41 -17.17
C GLU A 217 21.16 -8.60 -17.83
N LEU A 218 20.22 -9.25 -17.13
CA LEU A 218 19.37 -10.30 -17.69
C LEU A 218 18.59 -9.84 -18.93
N ALA A 219 18.08 -8.61 -18.91
CA ALA A 219 17.36 -8.04 -20.04
C ALA A 219 18.28 -7.82 -21.25
N TYR A 220 19.52 -7.35 -21.04
CA TYR A 220 20.50 -7.19 -22.12
C TYR A 220 21.03 -8.53 -22.64
N ALA A 221 21.26 -9.51 -21.76
CA ALA A 221 21.65 -10.87 -22.14
C ALA A 221 20.58 -11.56 -23.00
N ASN A 222 19.30 -11.21 -22.78
CA ASN A 222 18.16 -11.70 -23.55
C ASN A 222 17.57 -10.62 -24.50
N ALA A 223 18.39 -9.66 -24.93
CA ALA A 223 17.90 -8.52 -25.73
C ALA A 223 17.27 -8.98 -27.05
N ASP A 224 17.81 -10.02 -27.68
CA ASP A 224 17.29 -10.62 -28.91
C ASP A 224 15.82 -11.08 -28.74
N LYS A 225 15.54 -11.85 -27.69
CA LYS A 225 14.19 -12.38 -27.40
C LYS A 225 13.22 -11.23 -27.13
N ILE A 226 13.65 -10.22 -26.38
CA ILE A 226 12.83 -9.06 -26.01
C ILE A 226 12.51 -8.23 -27.25
N VAL A 227 13.52 -7.90 -28.06
CA VAL A 227 13.38 -7.08 -29.26
C VAL A 227 12.52 -7.81 -30.30
N ASN A 228 12.75 -9.10 -30.53
CA ASN A 228 11.93 -9.88 -31.48
C ASN A 228 10.47 -9.97 -31.02
N ALA A 229 10.23 -10.14 -29.71
CA ALA A 229 8.87 -10.10 -29.16
C ALA A 229 8.22 -8.72 -29.32
N PHE A 230 8.98 -7.64 -29.12
CA PHE A 230 8.52 -6.27 -29.35
C PHE A 230 8.16 -6.07 -30.84
N LEU A 231 9.03 -6.45 -31.78
CA LEU A 231 8.79 -6.29 -33.21
C LEU A 231 7.55 -7.07 -33.69
N LYS A 232 7.40 -8.32 -33.24
CA LYS A 232 6.23 -9.14 -33.59
C LYS A 232 4.94 -8.55 -33.03
N ARG A 233 4.95 -8.08 -31.77
CA ARG A 233 3.75 -7.49 -31.15
C ARG A 233 3.44 -6.10 -31.71
N GLY A 234 4.48 -5.32 -32.02
CA GLY A 234 4.37 -3.99 -32.60
C GLY A 234 3.72 -4.02 -33.98
N GLU A 235 4.13 -4.94 -34.84
CA GLU A 235 3.53 -5.13 -36.17
C GLU A 235 2.01 -5.38 -36.07
N ASN A 236 1.62 -6.38 -35.28
CA ASN A 236 0.21 -6.69 -35.03
C ASN A 236 -0.57 -5.49 -34.46
N ALA A 237 0.05 -4.71 -33.56
CA ALA A 237 -0.58 -3.55 -32.95
C ALA A 237 -0.77 -2.40 -33.96
N MET A 238 0.20 -2.19 -34.86
CA MET A 238 0.10 -1.21 -35.94
C MET A 238 -0.99 -1.59 -36.94
N GLU A 239 -1.05 -2.84 -37.39
CA GLU A 239 -2.11 -3.34 -38.27
C GLU A 239 -3.50 -3.19 -37.63
N PHE A 240 -3.61 -3.46 -36.33
CA PHE A 240 -4.85 -3.29 -35.61
C PHE A 240 -5.26 -1.81 -35.48
N ALA A 241 -4.31 -0.94 -35.15
CA ALA A 241 -4.54 0.51 -35.09
C ALA A 241 -5.01 1.06 -36.44
N GLN A 242 -4.37 0.66 -37.54
CA GLN A 242 -4.75 1.09 -38.88
C GLN A 242 -6.18 0.66 -39.22
N ARG A 243 -6.54 -0.60 -38.97
CA ARG A 243 -7.93 -1.09 -39.17
C ARG A 243 -8.97 -0.31 -38.37
N ILE A 244 -8.62 0.14 -37.15
CA ILE A 244 -9.48 0.99 -36.34
C ILE A 244 -9.64 2.36 -37.00
N ILE A 245 -8.53 2.99 -37.40
CA ILE A 245 -8.52 4.30 -38.04
C ILE A 245 -9.39 4.28 -39.29
N ASP A 246 -9.19 3.30 -40.17
CA ASP A 246 -9.95 3.16 -41.42
C ASP A 246 -11.46 3.04 -41.16
N ARG A 247 -11.85 2.24 -40.18
CA ARG A 247 -13.26 2.07 -39.78
C ARG A 247 -13.86 3.36 -39.21
N VAL A 248 -13.11 4.07 -38.35
CA VAL A 248 -13.57 5.32 -37.75
C VAL A 248 -13.74 6.39 -38.82
N ASN A 249 -12.78 6.54 -39.73
CA ASN A 249 -12.83 7.49 -40.82
C ASN A 249 -13.99 7.18 -41.80
N ALA A 250 -14.19 5.90 -42.16
CA ALA A 250 -15.32 5.49 -43.01
C ALA A 250 -16.69 5.80 -42.40
N SER A 251 -16.78 5.86 -41.06
CA SER A 251 -17.99 6.24 -40.33
C SER A 251 -18.13 7.75 -40.09
N GLY A 252 -17.25 8.58 -40.66
CA GLY A 252 -17.22 10.03 -40.43
C GLY A 252 -16.75 10.44 -39.02
N GLY A 253 -16.11 9.53 -38.29
CA GLY A 253 -15.54 9.79 -36.97
C GLY A 253 -14.14 10.40 -37.04
N ASN A 254 -13.67 10.92 -35.91
CA ASN A 254 -12.32 11.46 -35.76
C ASN A 254 -11.37 10.41 -35.14
N ALA A 255 -10.35 10.00 -35.90
CA ALA A 255 -9.28 9.10 -35.46
C ALA A 255 -7.90 9.81 -35.34
N THR A 256 -7.84 11.14 -35.38
CA THR A 256 -6.60 11.93 -35.43
C THR A 256 -5.63 11.57 -34.32
N GLU A 257 -6.10 11.48 -33.08
CA GLU A 257 -5.24 11.15 -31.94
C GLU A 257 -4.59 9.75 -32.09
N LEU A 258 -5.36 8.75 -32.53
CA LEU A 258 -4.81 7.39 -32.75
C LEU A 258 -3.83 7.39 -33.92
N GLN A 259 -4.10 8.15 -34.98
CA GLN A 259 -3.18 8.29 -36.12
C GLN A 259 -1.85 8.94 -35.71
N GLU A 260 -1.88 10.03 -34.93
CA GLU A 260 -0.68 10.68 -34.42
C GLU A 260 0.17 9.71 -33.58
N ARG A 261 -0.47 8.97 -32.66
CA ARG A 261 0.23 7.98 -31.83
C ARG A 261 0.76 6.78 -32.64
N LEU A 262 0.05 6.37 -33.68
CA LEU A 262 0.52 5.34 -34.60
C LEU A 262 1.78 5.79 -35.34
N ASN A 263 1.81 7.02 -35.84
CA ASN A 263 2.97 7.59 -36.53
C ASN A 263 4.19 7.66 -35.60
N GLU A 264 4.02 8.19 -34.38
CA GLU A 264 5.09 8.23 -33.36
C GLU A 264 5.60 6.82 -33.03
N PHE A 265 4.72 5.82 -32.93
CA PHE A 265 5.12 4.45 -32.67
C PHE A 265 5.84 3.81 -33.86
N GLN A 266 5.40 4.08 -35.10
CA GLN A 266 6.04 3.60 -36.32
C GLN A 266 7.48 4.08 -36.45
N GLU A 267 7.77 5.32 -36.07
CA GLU A 267 9.14 5.85 -36.04
C GLU A 267 10.03 5.07 -35.08
N VAL A 268 9.57 4.85 -33.85
CA VAL A 268 10.29 4.05 -32.84
C VAL A 268 10.47 2.62 -33.32
N TYR A 269 9.39 2.01 -33.84
CA TYR A 269 9.41 0.66 -34.38
C TYR A 269 10.44 0.52 -35.50
N GLY A 270 10.49 1.46 -36.44
CA GLY A 270 11.44 1.48 -37.55
C GLY A 270 12.90 1.57 -37.08
N GLN A 271 13.18 2.39 -36.05
CA GLN A 271 14.51 2.47 -35.44
C GLN A 271 14.93 1.14 -34.81
N VAL A 272 14.03 0.52 -34.02
CA VAL A 272 14.28 -0.78 -33.39
C VAL A 272 14.50 -1.87 -34.44
N LYS A 273 13.65 -1.93 -35.48
CA LYS A 273 13.75 -2.91 -36.56
C LYS A 273 15.08 -2.79 -37.31
N LYS A 274 15.47 -1.56 -37.69
CA LYS A 274 16.75 -1.31 -38.37
C LYS A 274 17.97 -1.76 -37.55
N LEU A 275 17.94 -1.62 -36.23
CA LEU A 275 19.00 -2.09 -35.34
C LEU A 275 18.99 -3.62 -35.22
N ALA A 276 17.81 -4.22 -35.07
CA ALA A 276 17.63 -5.66 -35.00
C ALA A 276 18.07 -6.38 -36.30
N ASP A 277 17.73 -5.82 -37.47
CA ASP A 277 18.12 -6.35 -38.79
C ASP A 277 19.64 -6.35 -38.99
N ARG A 278 20.37 -5.49 -38.26
CA ARG A 278 21.84 -5.43 -38.24
C ARG A 278 22.46 -6.30 -37.13
N GLY A 279 21.64 -7.07 -36.40
CA GLY A 279 22.07 -7.88 -35.26
C GLY A 279 22.36 -7.08 -33.97
N ASN A 280 22.14 -5.76 -33.95
CA ASN A 280 22.39 -4.92 -32.78
C ASN A 280 21.18 -4.91 -31.83
N TYR A 281 20.93 -6.03 -31.16
CA TYR A 281 19.78 -6.20 -30.26
C TYR A 281 19.88 -5.37 -28.98
N THR A 282 21.08 -5.15 -28.44
CA THR A 282 21.26 -4.34 -27.23
C THR A 282 20.95 -2.87 -27.51
N GLY A 283 21.44 -2.31 -28.62
CA GLY A 283 21.07 -0.97 -29.05
C GLY A 283 19.58 -0.85 -29.40
N ALA A 284 18.99 -1.89 -29.99
CA ALA A 284 17.55 -1.93 -30.23
C ALA A 284 16.74 -1.91 -28.92
N LEU A 285 17.21 -2.63 -27.89
CA LEU A 285 16.62 -2.61 -26.54
C LEU A 285 16.74 -1.22 -25.88
N ASP A 286 17.86 -0.52 -26.07
CA ASP A 286 18.03 0.85 -25.57
C ASP A 286 17.00 1.81 -26.17
N VAL A 287 16.74 1.72 -27.48
CA VAL A 287 15.70 2.51 -28.14
C VAL A 287 14.33 2.20 -27.56
N ILE A 288 13.99 0.93 -27.29
CA ILE A 288 12.73 0.54 -26.64
C ILE A 288 12.63 1.18 -25.24
N ILE A 289 13.70 1.14 -24.44
CA ILE A 289 13.73 1.69 -23.08
C ILE A 289 13.56 3.22 -23.11
N ALA A 290 14.30 3.91 -23.98
CA ALA A 290 14.24 5.37 -24.11
C ALA A 290 12.84 5.85 -24.56
N ASN A 291 12.14 5.05 -25.37
CA ASN A 291 10.84 5.40 -25.94
C ASN A 291 9.64 4.76 -25.23
N ARG A 292 9.81 4.25 -24.00
CA ARG A 292 8.72 3.65 -23.21
C ARG A 292 7.49 4.55 -23.09
N GLY A 293 7.69 5.87 -22.97
CA GLY A 293 6.61 6.85 -22.90
C GLY A 293 5.74 6.84 -24.16
N THR A 294 6.36 6.91 -25.35
CA THR A 294 5.71 6.87 -26.66
C THR A 294 4.97 5.55 -26.88
N ILE A 295 5.65 4.43 -26.62
CA ILE A 295 5.06 3.07 -26.72
C ILE A 295 3.84 2.95 -25.81
N GLY A 296 3.92 3.45 -24.57
CA GLY A 296 2.82 3.42 -23.62
C GLY A 296 1.63 4.30 -24.04
N LYS A 297 1.88 5.48 -24.62
CA LYS A 297 0.82 6.34 -25.16
C LYS A 297 0.09 5.68 -26.33
N PHE A 298 0.83 5.04 -27.24
CA PHE A 298 0.25 4.30 -28.37
C PHE A 298 -0.69 3.18 -27.92
N HIS A 299 -0.23 2.31 -27.01
CA HIS A 299 -1.10 1.24 -26.50
C HIS A 299 -2.34 1.76 -25.78
N ARG A 300 -2.22 2.85 -25.00
CA ARG A 300 -3.39 3.50 -24.38
C ARG A 300 -4.37 4.06 -25.41
N ALA A 301 -3.88 4.65 -26.50
CA ALA A 301 -4.73 5.15 -27.58
C ALA A 301 -5.48 4.02 -28.30
N ILE A 302 -4.83 2.87 -28.54
CA ILE A 302 -5.48 1.67 -29.06
C ILE A 302 -6.60 1.22 -28.13
N GLU A 303 -6.32 1.05 -26.84
CA GLU A 303 -7.31 0.59 -25.86
C GLU A 303 -8.50 1.56 -25.76
N PHE A 304 -8.24 2.86 -25.78
CA PHE A 304 -9.29 3.87 -25.79
C PHE A 304 -10.17 3.78 -27.04
N ALA A 305 -9.57 3.62 -28.22
CA ALA A 305 -10.31 3.51 -29.47
C ALA A 305 -11.12 2.20 -29.54
N LYS A 306 -10.53 1.08 -29.12
CA LYS A 306 -11.21 -0.22 -28.99
C LYS A 306 -12.42 -0.11 -28.07
N ARG A 307 -12.24 0.50 -26.89
CA ARG A 307 -13.32 0.77 -25.94
C ARG A 307 -14.45 1.58 -26.57
N ARG A 308 -14.16 2.67 -27.30
CA ARG A 308 -15.20 3.47 -27.97
C ARG A 308 -15.99 2.67 -29.01
N ILE A 309 -15.33 1.82 -29.78
CA ILE A 309 -16.01 0.93 -30.75
C ILE A 309 -16.95 -0.02 -30.00
N HIS A 310 -16.49 -0.61 -28.91
CA HIS A 310 -17.29 -1.53 -28.11
C HIS A 310 -18.46 -0.83 -27.42
N GLU A 311 -18.26 0.36 -26.86
CA GLU A 311 -19.33 1.14 -26.25
C GLU A 311 -20.44 1.49 -27.25
N ARG A 312 -20.10 1.79 -28.51
CA ARG A 312 -21.10 2.00 -29.57
C ARG A 312 -21.84 0.71 -29.89
N LYS A 313 -21.11 -0.38 -30.15
CA LYS A 313 -21.68 -1.70 -30.48
C LYS A 313 -22.58 -2.23 -29.36
N VAL A 314 -22.16 -2.09 -28.11
CA VAL A 314 -22.96 -2.44 -26.93
C VAL A 314 -24.19 -1.53 -26.84
N GLY A 315 -24.01 -0.21 -26.98
CA GLY A 315 -25.13 0.74 -26.93
C GLY A 315 -26.22 0.46 -27.99
N GLU A 316 -25.83 0.09 -29.21
CA GLU A 316 -26.77 -0.32 -30.25
C GLU A 316 -27.48 -1.63 -29.92
N LYS A 317 -26.72 -2.63 -29.44
CA LYS A 317 -27.28 -3.94 -29.10
C LYS A 317 -28.12 -3.94 -27.83
N MET A 318 -27.90 -3.01 -26.91
CA MET A 318 -28.70 -2.85 -25.70
C MET A 318 -30.17 -2.50 -26.01
N LYS A 319 -30.48 -2.02 -27.22
CA LYS A 319 -31.87 -1.86 -27.70
C LYS A 319 -32.65 -3.17 -27.71
N ASP A 320 -31.96 -4.31 -27.88
CA ASP A 320 -32.53 -5.65 -27.75
C ASP A 320 -31.70 -6.46 -26.74
N MET A 321 -31.99 -6.22 -25.45
CA MET A 321 -31.27 -6.86 -24.34
C MET A 321 -31.31 -8.39 -24.41
N LYS A 322 -32.44 -8.98 -24.77
CA LYS A 322 -32.57 -10.45 -24.83
C LYS A 322 -31.60 -11.02 -25.84
N LYS A 323 -31.51 -10.39 -27.02
CA LYS A 323 -30.55 -10.78 -28.06
C LYS A 323 -29.11 -10.56 -27.62
N LEU A 324 -28.78 -9.39 -27.05
CA LEU A 324 -27.43 -9.08 -26.58
C LEU A 324 -26.92 -10.11 -25.55
N VAL A 325 -27.75 -10.42 -24.54
CA VAL A 325 -27.39 -11.39 -23.50
C VAL A 325 -27.22 -12.78 -24.08
N ARG A 326 -28.09 -13.21 -25.00
CA ARG A 326 -27.96 -14.50 -25.69
C ARG A 326 -26.65 -14.58 -26.48
N GLU A 327 -26.31 -13.56 -27.26
CA GLU A 327 -25.07 -13.51 -28.02
C GLU A 327 -23.82 -13.62 -27.12
N PHE A 328 -23.83 -12.97 -25.95
CA PHE A 328 -22.75 -13.13 -24.97
C PHE A 328 -22.63 -14.56 -24.46
N HIS A 329 -23.75 -15.20 -24.08
CA HIS A 329 -23.73 -16.57 -23.58
C HIS A 329 -23.27 -17.57 -24.65
N GLU A 330 -23.75 -17.42 -25.88
CA GLU A 330 -23.33 -18.24 -27.02
C GLU A 330 -21.83 -18.10 -27.28
N ARG A 331 -21.32 -16.86 -27.28
CA ARG A 331 -19.90 -16.59 -27.49
C ARG A 331 -19.04 -17.15 -26.35
N ILE A 332 -19.42 -16.91 -25.09
CA ILE A 332 -18.72 -17.47 -23.93
C ILE A 332 -18.64 -19.00 -24.01
N GLY A 333 -19.75 -19.65 -24.37
CA GLY A 333 -19.80 -21.10 -24.53
C GLY A 333 -18.94 -21.62 -25.68
N LYS A 334 -18.94 -20.93 -26.84
CA LYS A 334 -18.11 -21.27 -28.00
C LYS A 334 -16.62 -21.12 -27.68
N ASP A 335 -16.24 -19.97 -27.13
CA ASP A 335 -14.84 -19.65 -26.81
C ASP A 335 -14.32 -20.57 -25.70
N GLY A 336 -15.17 -20.94 -24.72
CA GLY A 336 -14.84 -21.92 -23.69
C GLY A 336 -14.48 -23.29 -24.26
N ARG A 337 -15.28 -23.81 -25.20
CA ARG A 337 -14.99 -25.09 -25.88
C ARG A 337 -13.71 -25.03 -26.69
N ALA A 338 -13.48 -23.94 -27.42
CA ALA A 338 -12.26 -23.78 -28.21
C ALA A 338 -10.99 -23.70 -27.33
N LEU A 339 -11.04 -22.98 -26.21
CA LEU A 339 -9.93 -22.96 -25.25
C LEU A 339 -9.67 -24.33 -24.62
N GLU A 340 -10.71 -25.12 -24.37
CA GLU A 340 -10.56 -26.48 -23.86
C GLU A 340 -9.87 -27.40 -24.88
N GLU A 341 -10.24 -27.28 -26.16
CA GLU A 341 -9.59 -28.02 -27.24
C GLU A 341 -8.11 -27.66 -27.38
N LEU A 342 -7.78 -26.36 -27.35
CA LEU A 342 -6.40 -25.89 -27.37
C LEU A 342 -5.60 -26.38 -26.15
N HIS A 343 -6.23 -26.42 -24.97
CA HIS A 343 -5.61 -26.96 -23.77
C HIS A 343 -5.25 -28.44 -23.94
N ARG A 344 -6.15 -29.24 -24.52
CA ARG A 344 -5.89 -30.66 -24.82
C ARG A 344 -4.76 -30.84 -25.85
N LYS A 345 -4.54 -29.85 -26.72
CA LYS A 345 -3.41 -29.80 -27.67
C LYS A 345 -2.10 -29.28 -27.03
N GLY A 346 -2.07 -29.07 -25.71
CA GLY A 346 -0.87 -28.63 -24.99
C GLY A 346 -0.60 -27.13 -25.03
N VAL A 347 -1.54 -26.32 -25.54
CA VAL A 347 -1.42 -24.85 -25.51
C VAL A 347 -1.73 -24.34 -24.10
N ASP A 348 -0.92 -23.42 -23.57
CA ASP A 348 -1.20 -22.77 -22.29
C ASP A 348 -2.36 -21.77 -22.44
N THR A 349 -3.53 -22.19 -21.96
CA THR A 349 -4.78 -21.42 -22.04
C THR A 349 -5.17 -20.74 -20.72
N ARG A 350 -4.33 -20.79 -19.67
CA ARG A 350 -4.67 -20.26 -18.34
C ARG A 350 -5.07 -18.78 -18.37
N GLY A 351 -4.31 -17.97 -19.08
CA GLY A 351 -4.59 -16.53 -19.23
C GLY A 351 -5.92 -16.24 -19.94
N PRO A 352 -6.13 -16.79 -21.16
CA PRO A 352 -7.40 -16.68 -21.87
C PRO A 352 -8.61 -17.22 -21.09
N GLN A 353 -8.47 -18.34 -20.37
CA GLN A 353 -9.53 -18.88 -19.52
C GLN A 353 -9.91 -17.94 -18.38
N LEU A 354 -8.92 -17.29 -17.75
CA LEU A 354 -9.18 -16.26 -16.74
C LEU A 354 -9.97 -15.09 -17.35
N LYS A 355 -9.55 -14.58 -18.52
CA LYS A 355 -10.28 -13.51 -19.23
C LYS A 355 -11.70 -13.91 -19.58
N LEU A 356 -11.93 -15.14 -20.05
CA LEU A 356 -13.26 -15.66 -20.38
C LEU A 356 -14.16 -15.72 -19.13
N LYS A 357 -13.61 -16.19 -18.00
CA LYS A 357 -14.33 -16.22 -16.72
C LYS A 357 -14.69 -14.82 -16.24
N THR A 358 -13.74 -13.88 -16.31
CA THR A 358 -14.02 -12.47 -15.98
C THR A 358 -15.08 -11.90 -16.90
N ALA A 359 -15.02 -12.15 -18.21
CA ALA A 359 -16.05 -11.69 -19.14
C ALA A 359 -17.46 -12.19 -18.77
N ALA A 360 -17.58 -13.47 -18.39
CA ALA A 360 -18.85 -14.03 -17.93
C ALA A 360 -19.38 -13.34 -16.65
N GLN A 361 -18.48 -13.03 -15.70
CA GLN A 361 -18.83 -12.27 -14.50
C GLN A 361 -19.30 -10.86 -14.84
N GLU A 362 -18.60 -10.16 -15.73
CA GLU A 362 -18.95 -8.81 -16.19
C GLU A 362 -20.33 -8.80 -16.89
N VAL A 363 -20.64 -9.81 -17.72
CA VAL A 363 -21.99 -9.96 -18.31
C VAL A 363 -23.05 -10.14 -17.23
N HIS A 364 -22.79 -10.99 -16.23
CA HIS A 364 -23.73 -11.21 -15.14
C HIS A 364 -24.00 -9.93 -14.33
N VAL A 365 -22.94 -9.20 -13.95
CA VAL A 365 -23.06 -7.91 -13.25
C VAL A 365 -23.81 -6.88 -14.11
N GLY A 366 -23.51 -6.80 -15.40
CA GLY A 366 -24.22 -5.92 -16.33
C GLY A 366 -25.72 -6.20 -16.40
N VAL A 367 -26.12 -7.48 -16.43
CA VAL A 367 -27.54 -7.88 -16.40
C VAL A 367 -28.21 -7.46 -15.10
N GLU A 368 -27.57 -7.66 -13.96
CA GLU A 368 -28.11 -7.25 -12.65
C GLU A 368 -28.25 -5.73 -12.51
N LEU A 369 -27.29 -4.96 -13.03
CA LEU A 369 -27.36 -3.50 -13.05
C LEU A 369 -28.48 -2.99 -13.96
N LEU A 370 -28.70 -3.62 -15.12
CA LEU A 370 -29.84 -3.30 -15.99
C LEU A 370 -31.18 -3.53 -15.30
N LYS A 371 -31.36 -4.66 -14.60
CA LYS A 371 -32.59 -4.94 -13.83
C LYS A 371 -32.88 -3.86 -12.78
N ARG A 372 -31.83 -3.18 -12.29
CA ARG A 372 -31.91 -2.08 -11.31
C ARG A 372 -32.00 -0.69 -11.95
N GLY A 373 -32.18 -0.60 -13.28
CA GLY A 373 -32.28 0.67 -14.00
C GLY A 373 -30.95 1.43 -14.16
N ARG A 374 -29.80 0.80 -13.87
CA ARG A 374 -28.47 1.43 -13.94
C ARG A 374 -27.82 1.22 -15.30
N GLU A 375 -28.44 1.78 -16.35
CA GLU A 375 -28.08 1.50 -17.74
C GLU A 375 -26.65 1.89 -18.12
N ALA A 376 -26.19 3.07 -17.69
CA ALA A 376 -24.84 3.55 -18.00
C ALA A 376 -23.75 2.63 -17.42
N GLU A 377 -23.97 2.13 -16.21
CA GLU A 377 -23.04 1.22 -15.54
C GLU A 377 -23.07 -0.16 -16.19
N ALA A 378 -24.26 -0.69 -16.48
CA ALA A 378 -24.38 -1.94 -17.20
C ALA A 378 -23.71 -1.90 -18.57
N LYS A 379 -23.84 -0.78 -19.30
CA LYS A 379 -23.13 -0.55 -20.56
C LYS A 379 -21.62 -0.64 -20.38
N ALA A 380 -21.07 -0.09 -19.30
CA ALA A 380 -19.64 -0.20 -19.00
C ALA A 380 -19.22 -1.66 -18.78
N HIS A 381 -19.97 -2.43 -17.99
CA HIS A 381 -19.71 -3.85 -17.75
C HIS A 381 -19.80 -4.70 -19.04
N PHE A 382 -20.82 -4.50 -19.87
CA PHE A 382 -20.91 -5.19 -21.17
C PHE A 382 -19.79 -4.81 -22.14
N THR A 383 -19.33 -3.56 -22.09
CA THR A 383 -18.17 -3.12 -22.87
C THR A 383 -16.89 -3.82 -22.41
N ILE A 384 -16.68 -3.97 -21.10
CA ILE A 384 -15.54 -4.72 -20.54
C ILE A 384 -15.63 -6.19 -20.96
N ALA A 385 -16.80 -6.81 -20.84
CA ALA A 385 -17.02 -8.19 -21.27
C ALA A 385 -16.69 -8.39 -22.76
N LEU A 386 -17.14 -7.48 -23.63
CA LEU A 386 -16.86 -7.55 -25.06
C LEU A 386 -15.36 -7.41 -25.37
N ASN A 387 -14.66 -6.51 -24.67
CA ASN A 387 -13.20 -6.36 -24.77
C ASN A 387 -12.46 -7.66 -24.42
N LEU A 388 -12.84 -8.29 -23.32
CA LEU A 388 -12.24 -9.54 -22.85
C LEU A 388 -12.52 -10.71 -23.81
N LEU A 389 -13.74 -10.80 -24.37
CA LEU A 389 -14.10 -11.84 -25.33
C LEU A 389 -13.38 -11.69 -26.67
N GLU A 390 -13.10 -10.46 -27.12
CA GLU A 390 -12.29 -10.25 -28.32
C GLU A 390 -10.82 -10.64 -28.12
N ASP A 391 -10.27 -10.44 -26.92
CA ASP A 391 -8.93 -10.90 -26.58
C ASP A 391 -8.86 -12.44 -26.56
N VAL A 392 -9.90 -13.10 -26.04
CA VAL A 392 -10.00 -14.56 -26.02
C VAL A 392 -10.11 -15.12 -27.43
N GLU A 393 -10.99 -14.55 -28.27
CA GLU A 393 -11.14 -14.94 -29.68
C GLU A 393 -9.83 -14.77 -30.44
N SER A 394 -9.14 -13.64 -30.28
CA SER A 394 -7.85 -13.38 -30.92
C SER A 394 -6.78 -14.41 -30.51
N PHE A 395 -6.79 -14.85 -29.25
CA PHE A 395 -5.92 -15.92 -28.80
C PHE A 395 -6.27 -17.25 -29.45
N ILE A 396 -7.56 -17.60 -29.51
CA ILE A 396 -8.04 -18.84 -30.13
C ILE A 396 -7.62 -18.89 -31.59
N VAL A 397 -7.93 -17.85 -32.38
CA VAL A 397 -7.61 -17.78 -33.82
C VAL A 397 -6.11 -17.91 -34.09
N LYS A 398 -5.26 -17.44 -33.18
CA LYS A 398 -3.80 -17.53 -33.33
C LYS A 398 -3.23 -18.94 -33.09
N HIS A 399 -3.95 -19.80 -32.37
CA HIS A 399 -3.46 -21.12 -31.95
C HIS A 399 -4.34 -22.28 -32.45
N ALA A 400 -5.49 -21.98 -33.06
CA ALA A 400 -6.28 -22.90 -33.85
C ALA A 400 -5.58 -23.17 -35.18
#